data_AF-A0A8B5WAL2-F1
#
_entry.id   AF-A0A8B5WAL2-F1
#
_cell.length_a   1.000
_cell.length_b   1.000
_cell.length_c   1.000
_cell.angle_alpha   90.00
_cell.angle_beta   90.00
_cell.angle_gamma   90.00
#
_symmetry.space_group_name_H-M   'P 1'
#
loop_
_entity.id
_entity.type
_entity.pdbx_description
1 polymer ?
#
loop_
_entity_poly.entity_id
_entity_poly.type
_entity_poly.pdbx_seq_one_letter_code
_entity_poly.pdbx_strand_id
1 'polypeptide(L)'
;MPRNEVKIRAIQILSWGMVLFWMAVIFWFSSQPADESVRWSVGVMEAGRDVLTNWQLVGIVSFILLYHVFLIWLARLKTHWLVKTLLFIAFVLLSIFAVYVLYTMVRPRVGALGIFQMNRWVIHRQLRKFAHFIIFLFLGTFLINALTVSNVTGWKAIVIALFVSFIYAISDELHQHFVPGRTPLVMDVMIDTAGAAVGIILYSFVNGLFKLVRRLTHRYND
;
A
#
# COMPACT_ATOMS: atom_id res chain seq x y z
N MET A 1 20.52 33.36 -4.96
CA MET A 1 19.29 32.68 -5.45
C MET A 1 18.13 33.05 -4.55
N PRO A 2 16.94 33.40 -5.08
CA PRO A 2 15.78 33.70 -4.26
C PRO A 2 15.37 32.48 -3.42
N ARG A 3 14.97 32.72 -2.16
CA ARG A 3 14.69 31.68 -1.14
C ARG A 3 13.68 30.60 -1.59
N ASN A 4 12.81 30.92 -2.54
CA ASN A 4 11.83 29.99 -3.10
C ASN A 4 12.44 28.97 -4.07
N GLU A 5 13.45 29.36 -4.85
CA GLU A 5 14.12 28.44 -5.78
C GLU A 5 14.90 27.35 -5.03
N VAL A 6 15.56 27.72 -3.92
CA VAL A 6 16.27 26.77 -3.06
C VAL A 6 15.31 25.73 -2.48
N LYS A 7 14.13 26.15 -2.02
CA LYS A 7 13.10 25.24 -1.51
C LYS A 7 12.57 24.29 -2.60
N ILE A 8 12.27 24.81 -3.79
CA ILE A 8 11.78 23.99 -4.90
C ILE A 8 12.83 22.95 -5.31
N ARG A 9 14.09 23.36 -5.46
CA ARG A 9 15.20 22.45 -5.77
C ARG A 9 15.37 21.37 -4.70
N ALA A 10 15.27 21.72 -3.41
CA ALA A 10 15.35 20.73 -2.34
C ALA A 10 14.23 19.67 -2.43
N ILE A 11 12.99 20.07 -2.73
CA ILE A 11 11.87 19.14 -2.89
C ILE A 11 12.06 18.24 -4.12
N GLN A 12 12.59 18.79 -5.23
CA GLN A 12 12.93 18.01 -6.41
C GLN A 12 14.00 16.96 -6.10
N ILE A 13 15.09 17.37 -5.44
CA ILE A 13 16.19 16.47 -5.04
C ILE A 13 15.65 15.38 -4.12
N LEU A 14 14.84 15.72 -3.12
CA LEU A 14 14.26 14.74 -2.21
C LEU A 14 13.32 13.77 -2.94
N SER A 15 12.51 14.26 -3.88
CA SER A 15 11.56 13.43 -4.63
C SER A 15 12.29 12.42 -5.54
N TRP A 16 13.32 12.86 -6.25
CA TRP A 16 14.16 11.97 -7.06
C TRP A 16 15.02 11.05 -6.19
N GLY A 17 15.51 11.53 -5.05
CA GLY A 17 16.20 10.71 -4.06
C GLY A 17 15.32 9.55 -3.57
N MET A 18 14.02 9.80 -3.33
CA MET A 18 13.06 8.76 -2.97
C MET A 18 12.88 7.72 -4.08
N VAL A 19 12.83 8.15 -5.35
CA VAL A 19 12.77 7.23 -6.50
C VAL A 19 14.00 6.32 -6.52
N LEU A 20 15.20 6.90 -6.44
CA LEU A 20 16.45 6.14 -6.48
C LEU A 20 16.58 5.19 -5.29
N PHE A 21 16.22 5.66 -4.09
CA PHE A 21 16.18 4.82 -2.90
C PHE A 21 15.24 3.63 -3.10
N TRP A 22 14.03 3.87 -3.62
CA TRP A 22 13.06 2.81 -3.83
C TRP A 22 13.48 1.83 -4.93
N MET A 23 14.13 2.31 -5.99
CA MET A 23 14.77 1.45 -6.99
C MET A 23 15.84 0.56 -6.34
N ALA A 24 16.69 1.12 -5.46
CA ALA A 24 17.68 0.32 -4.73
C ALA A 24 17.04 -0.74 -3.83
N VAL A 25 15.90 -0.44 -3.20
CA VAL A 25 15.12 -1.43 -2.42
C VAL A 25 14.62 -2.56 -3.32
N ILE A 26 14.05 -2.24 -4.49
CA ILE A 26 13.62 -3.25 -5.48
C ILE A 26 14.79 -4.13 -5.88
N PHE A 27 15.90 -3.50 -6.29
CA PHE A 27 17.10 -4.21 -6.72
C PHE A 27 17.63 -5.16 -5.65
N TRP A 28 17.64 -4.71 -4.39
CA TRP A 28 18.06 -5.53 -3.27
C TRP A 28 17.16 -6.77 -3.10
N PHE A 29 15.83 -6.62 -3.14
CA PHE A 29 14.91 -7.76 -3.10
C PHE A 29 15.08 -8.72 -4.29
N SER A 30 15.31 -8.18 -5.49
CA SER A 30 15.48 -8.97 -6.71
C SER A 30 16.83 -9.68 -6.78
N SER A 31 17.85 -9.19 -6.06
CA SER A 31 19.16 -9.85 -5.94
C SER A 31 19.16 -11.11 -5.08
N GLN A 32 18.09 -11.34 -4.30
CA GLN A 32 18.01 -12.47 -3.39
C GLN A 32 17.78 -13.81 -4.14
N PRO A 33 18.60 -14.84 -3.86
CA PRO A 33 18.39 -16.20 -4.35
C PRO A 33 16.99 -16.75 -4.07
N ALA A 34 16.55 -17.72 -4.87
CA ALA A 34 15.19 -18.24 -4.78
C ALA A 34 14.85 -18.88 -3.42
N ASP A 35 15.82 -19.54 -2.77
CA ASP A 35 15.66 -20.14 -1.44
C ASP A 35 15.44 -19.08 -0.35
N GLU A 36 16.17 -17.96 -0.41
CA GLU A 36 15.96 -16.84 0.50
C GLU A 36 14.58 -16.18 0.28
N SER A 37 14.16 -16.03 -0.97
CA SER A 37 12.84 -15.49 -1.31
C SER A 37 11.70 -16.37 -0.81
N VAL A 38 11.87 -17.69 -0.89
CA VAL A 38 10.92 -18.66 -0.32
C VAL A 38 10.86 -18.51 1.20
N ARG A 39 12.00 -18.35 1.88
CA ARG A 39 12.06 -18.14 3.33
C ARG A 39 11.27 -16.92 3.77
N TRP A 40 11.39 -15.78 3.06
CA TRP A 40 10.58 -14.59 3.32
C TRP A 40 9.09 -14.86 3.19
N SER A 41 8.68 -15.57 2.13
CA SER A 41 7.27 -15.87 1.90
C SER A 41 6.69 -16.81 2.96
N VAL A 42 7.48 -17.80 3.39
CA VAL A 42 7.10 -18.69 4.49
C VAL A 42 6.95 -17.91 5.80
N GLY A 43 7.87 -16.98 6.10
CA GLY A 43 7.75 -16.10 7.28
C GLY A 43 6.48 -15.25 7.27
N VAL A 44 6.09 -14.70 6.12
CA VAL A 44 4.80 -13.98 5.97
C VAL A 44 3.61 -14.91 6.19
N MET A 45 3.66 -16.14 5.68
CA MET A 45 2.61 -17.14 5.88
C MET A 45 2.49 -17.55 7.36
N GLU A 46 3.61 -17.73 8.06
CA GLU A 46 3.67 -18.06 9.48
C GLU A 46 3.12 -16.90 10.32
N ALA A 47 3.54 -15.66 10.05
CA ALA A 47 2.97 -14.48 10.71
C ALA A 47 1.45 -14.37 10.47
N GLY A 48 0.99 -14.63 9.24
CA GLY A 48 -0.44 -14.67 8.93
C GLY A 48 -1.19 -15.79 9.67
N ARG A 49 -0.58 -16.97 9.79
CA ARG A 49 -1.11 -18.09 10.59
C ARG A 49 -1.19 -17.69 12.07
N ASP A 50 -0.18 -17.04 12.61
CA ASP A 50 -0.14 -16.61 14.00
C ASP A 50 -1.21 -15.57 14.28
N VAL A 51 -1.42 -14.60 13.38
CA VAL A 51 -2.53 -13.64 13.46
C VAL A 51 -3.89 -14.35 13.45
N LEU A 52 -4.08 -15.33 12.56
CA LEU A 52 -5.33 -16.08 12.46
C LEU A 52 -5.57 -17.02 13.65
N THR A 53 -4.51 -17.61 14.20
CA THR A 53 -4.59 -18.49 15.37
C THR A 53 -4.86 -17.68 16.63
N ASN A 54 -4.22 -16.51 16.76
CA ASN A 54 -4.37 -15.57 17.87
C ASN A 54 -5.44 -14.49 17.58
N TRP A 55 -6.43 -14.79 16.74
CA TRP A 55 -7.44 -13.82 16.29
C TRP A 55 -8.19 -13.15 17.44
N GLN A 56 -8.35 -13.84 18.58
CA GLN A 56 -8.96 -13.28 19.79
C GLN A 56 -8.12 -12.12 20.34
N LEU A 57 -6.80 -12.31 20.47
CA LEU A 57 -5.88 -11.28 20.97
C LEU A 57 -5.80 -10.10 19.99
N VAL A 58 -5.65 -10.40 18.70
CA VAL A 58 -5.61 -9.37 17.64
C VAL A 58 -6.91 -8.57 17.62
N GLY A 59 -8.06 -9.25 17.77
CA GLY A 59 -9.37 -8.62 17.87
C GLY A 59 -9.49 -7.70 19.09
N ILE A 60 -9.05 -8.15 20.27
CA ILE A 60 -9.04 -7.35 21.50
C ILE A 60 -8.16 -6.10 21.34
N VAL A 61 -6.93 -6.26 20.85
CA VAL A 61 -6.00 -5.13 20.65
C VAL A 61 -6.57 -4.13 19.64
N SER A 62 -7.09 -4.61 18.50
CA SER A 62 -7.70 -3.76 17.47
C SER A 62 -8.93 -3.01 18.01
N PHE A 63 -9.74 -3.69 18.81
CA PHE A 63 -10.89 -3.08 19.47
C PHE A 63 -10.48 -1.98 20.45
N ILE A 64 -9.46 -2.22 21.29
CA ILE A 64 -8.93 -1.22 22.22
C ILE A 64 -8.45 0.02 21.46
N LEU A 65 -7.69 -0.15 20.38
CA LEU A 65 -7.20 0.98 19.57
C LEU A 65 -8.35 1.79 18.96
N LEU A 66 -9.31 1.10 18.34
CA LEU A 66 -10.47 1.72 17.72
C LEU A 66 -11.35 2.45 18.75
N TYR A 67 -11.52 1.85 19.93
CA TYR A 67 -12.20 2.44 21.07
C TYR A 67 -11.53 3.74 21.54
N HIS A 68 -10.20 3.77 21.63
CA HIS A 68 -9.46 4.99 21.99
C HIS A 68 -9.63 6.10 20.95
N VAL A 69 -9.54 5.77 19.66
CA VAL A 69 -9.78 6.75 18.57
C VAL A 69 -11.20 7.31 18.64
N PHE A 70 -12.19 6.44 18.88
CA PHE A 70 -13.58 6.84 19.03
C PHE A 70 -13.79 7.78 20.23
N LEU A 71 -13.19 7.50 21.39
CA LEU A 71 -13.28 8.38 22.56
C LEU A 71 -12.68 9.77 22.31
N ILE A 72 -11.52 9.83 21.66
CA ILE A 72 -10.88 11.10 21.29
C ILE A 72 -11.81 11.90 20.36
N TRP A 73 -12.41 11.24 19.38
CA TRP A 73 -13.38 11.85 18.47
C TRP A 73 -14.63 12.35 19.22
N LEU A 74 -15.23 11.52 20.08
CA LEU A 74 -16.41 11.85 20.87
C LEU A 74 -16.17 13.03 21.82
N ALA A 75 -14.98 13.10 22.42
CA ALA A 75 -14.57 14.20 23.29
C ALA A 75 -14.51 15.54 22.54
N ARG A 76 -14.07 15.54 21.27
CA ARG A 76 -13.95 16.73 20.42
C ARG A 76 -15.27 17.28 19.89
N LEU A 77 -16.35 16.49 19.92
CA LEU A 77 -17.67 16.95 19.49
C LEU A 77 -18.20 18.04 20.43
N LYS A 78 -18.55 19.21 19.88
CA LYS A 78 -19.22 20.30 20.62
C LYS A 78 -20.74 20.10 20.60
N THR A 79 -21.22 19.03 21.25
CA THR A 79 -22.64 18.65 21.28
C THR A 79 -23.11 18.42 22.72
N HIS A 80 -24.44 18.43 22.92
CA HIS A 80 -25.07 18.16 24.21
C HIS A 80 -24.67 16.76 24.74
N TRP A 81 -24.54 16.64 26.07
CA TRP A 81 -24.05 15.42 26.72
C TRP A 81 -24.91 14.19 26.41
N LEU A 82 -26.24 14.35 26.30
CA LEU A 82 -27.16 13.26 25.92
C LEU A 82 -26.79 12.65 24.56
N VAL A 83 -26.42 13.48 23.57
CA VAL A 83 -26.04 13.00 22.24
C VAL A 83 -24.75 12.19 22.32
N LYS A 84 -23.78 12.62 23.14
CA LYS A 84 -22.53 11.87 23.35
C LYS A 84 -22.80 10.52 24.02
N THR A 85 -23.68 10.49 25.02
CA THR A 85 -24.08 9.24 25.69
C THR A 85 -24.77 8.28 24.73
N LEU A 86 -25.69 8.77 23.90
CA LEU A 86 -26.37 7.95 22.90
C LEU A 86 -25.39 7.39 21.85
N LEU A 87 -24.47 8.22 21.35
CA LEU A 87 -23.43 7.79 20.42
C LEU A 87 -22.50 6.74 21.04
N PHE A 88 -22.15 6.90 22.31
CA PHE A 88 -21.34 5.94 23.04
C PHE A 88 -22.06 4.60 23.20
N ILE A 89 -23.33 4.61 23.61
CA ILE A 89 -24.16 3.39 23.73
C ILE A 89 -24.28 2.71 22.36
N ALA A 90 -24.60 3.46 21.31
CA ALA A 90 -24.70 2.93 19.95
C ALA A 90 -23.39 2.29 19.48
N PHE A 91 -22.25 2.92 19.76
CA PHE A 91 -20.93 2.38 19.43
C PHE A 91 -20.62 1.08 20.18
N VAL A 92 -20.95 0.99 21.48
CA VAL A 92 -20.79 -0.23 22.27
C VAL A 92 -21.67 -1.36 21.72
N LEU A 93 -22.95 -1.07 21.43
CA LEU A 93 -23.87 -2.04 20.86
C LEU A 93 -23.41 -2.55 19.49
N LEU A 94 -22.99 -1.64 18.60
CA LEU A 94 -22.47 -1.98 17.29
C LEU A 94 -21.20 -2.85 17.39
N SER A 95 -20.34 -2.56 18.37
CA SER A 95 -19.12 -3.32 18.60
C SER A 95 -19.40 -4.72 19.12
N ILE A 96 -20.32 -4.88 20.08
CA ILE A 96 -20.76 -6.20 20.57
C ILE A 96 -21.35 -7.01 19.42
N PHE A 97 -22.20 -6.39 18.60
CA PHE A 97 -22.78 -7.02 17.42
C PHE A 97 -21.70 -7.44 16.41
N ALA A 98 -20.73 -6.57 16.13
CA ALA A 98 -19.62 -6.87 15.23
C ALA A 98 -18.77 -8.04 15.76
N VAL A 99 -18.44 -8.06 17.05
CA VAL A 99 -17.71 -9.18 17.68
C VAL A 99 -18.51 -10.48 17.59
N TYR A 100 -19.82 -10.45 17.82
CA TYR A 100 -20.70 -11.62 17.67
C TYR A 100 -20.72 -12.15 16.24
N VAL A 101 -20.84 -11.27 15.24
CA VAL A 101 -20.79 -11.63 13.81
C VAL A 101 -19.43 -12.22 13.46
N LEU A 102 -18.33 -11.59 13.89
CA LEU A 102 -16.97 -12.10 13.65
C LEU A 102 -16.77 -13.45 14.32
N TYR A 103 -17.20 -13.61 15.57
CA TYR A 103 -17.11 -14.87 16.32
C TYR A 103 -17.82 -16.02 15.58
N THR A 104 -19.05 -15.78 15.11
CA THR A 104 -19.86 -16.77 14.39
C THR A 104 -19.36 -17.04 12.98
N MET A 105 -18.76 -16.06 12.30
CA MET A 105 -18.16 -16.24 10.97
C MET A 105 -16.78 -16.92 10.99
N VAL A 106 -15.97 -16.68 12.02
CA VAL A 106 -14.58 -17.15 12.10
C VAL A 106 -14.50 -18.57 12.67
N ARG A 107 -15.25 -18.89 13.73
CA ARG A 107 -15.19 -20.21 14.42
C ARG A 107 -15.35 -21.41 13.47
N PRO A 108 -16.26 -21.43 12.48
CA PRO A 108 -16.41 -22.57 11.57
C PRO A 108 -15.34 -22.65 10.46
N ARG A 109 -14.64 -21.54 10.17
CA ARG A 109 -13.77 -21.43 8.99
C ARG A 109 -12.29 -21.65 9.31
N VAL A 110 -11.82 -21.39 10.53
CA VAL A 110 -10.41 -21.64 10.90
C VAL A 110 -10.07 -23.14 10.88
N GLY A 111 -11.02 -24.02 11.20
CA GLY A 111 -10.85 -25.48 11.06
C GLY A 111 -11.00 -26.02 9.63
N ALA A 112 -11.69 -25.29 8.76
CA ALA A 112 -11.95 -25.67 7.36
C ALA A 112 -11.07 -24.92 6.34
N LEU A 113 -10.14 -24.07 6.82
CA LEU A 113 -9.26 -23.23 6.00
C LEU A 113 -8.19 -24.09 5.31
N GLY A 114 -8.59 -24.78 4.23
CA GLY A 114 -7.72 -25.45 3.26
C GLY A 114 -6.76 -24.52 2.52
N ILE A 115 -6.75 -23.21 2.83
CA ILE A 115 -5.77 -22.23 2.33
C ILE A 115 -4.34 -22.61 2.76
N PHE A 116 -4.16 -23.24 3.93
CA PHE A 116 -2.85 -23.75 4.37
C PHE A 116 -2.51 -25.14 3.81
N GLN A 117 -3.46 -25.83 3.19
CA GLN A 117 -3.21 -27.07 2.46
C GLN A 117 -2.82 -26.82 1.00
N MET A 118 -2.97 -25.58 0.49
CA MET A 118 -2.44 -25.23 -0.83
C MET A 118 -0.92 -25.41 -0.85
N ASN A 119 -0.41 -25.97 -1.94
CA ASN A 119 1.02 -26.23 -2.13
C ASN A 119 1.85 -24.97 -1.82
N ARG A 120 2.84 -25.08 -0.91
CA ARG A 120 3.71 -23.96 -0.50
C ARG A 120 4.33 -23.22 -1.69
N TRP A 121 4.63 -23.93 -2.77
CA TRP A 121 5.14 -23.34 -4.01
C TRP A 121 4.14 -22.42 -4.71
N VAL A 122 2.85 -22.78 -4.69
CA VAL A 122 1.78 -21.95 -5.27
C VAL A 122 1.61 -20.69 -4.44
N ILE A 123 1.55 -20.81 -3.11
CA ILE A 123 1.38 -19.66 -2.21
C ILE A 123 2.58 -18.71 -2.34
N HIS A 124 3.81 -19.23 -2.27
CA HIS A 124 5.02 -18.44 -2.48
C HIS A 124 4.99 -17.67 -3.81
N ARG A 125 4.66 -18.36 -4.91
CA ARG A 125 4.59 -17.73 -6.23
C ARG A 125 3.59 -16.57 -6.27
N GLN A 126 2.41 -16.73 -5.66
CA GLN A 126 1.41 -15.66 -5.62
C GLN A 126 1.81 -14.51 -4.70
N LEU A 127 2.30 -14.80 -3.49
CA LEU A 127 2.78 -13.78 -2.56
C LEU A 127 3.88 -12.93 -3.17
N ARG A 128 4.83 -13.56 -3.89
CA ARG A 128 5.88 -12.85 -4.62
C ARG A 128 5.29 -11.89 -5.66
N LYS A 129 4.35 -12.36 -6.50
CA LYS A 129 3.69 -11.54 -7.53
C LYS A 129 2.94 -10.36 -6.93
N PHE A 130 2.25 -10.55 -5.81
CA PHE A 130 1.58 -9.46 -5.11
C PHE A 130 2.58 -8.47 -4.51
N ALA A 131 3.67 -8.94 -3.92
CA ALA A 131 4.71 -8.06 -3.39
C ALA A 131 5.33 -7.19 -4.49
N HIS A 132 5.68 -7.80 -5.62
CA HIS A 132 6.20 -7.14 -6.82
C HIS A 132 5.24 -6.07 -7.36
N PHE A 133 3.96 -6.42 -7.53
CA PHE A 133 2.91 -5.46 -7.89
C PHE A 133 2.86 -4.23 -6.94
N ILE A 134 2.87 -4.46 -5.62
CA ILE A 134 2.80 -3.39 -4.62
C ILE A 134 4.06 -2.52 -4.63
N ILE A 135 5.24 -3.13 -4.74
CA ILE A 135 6.49 -2.39 -4.75
C ILE A 135 6.58 -1.51 -6.01
N PHE A 136 6.16 -2.03 -7.17
CA PHE A 136 6.09 -1.21 -8.40
C PHE A 136 4.98 -0.16 -8.37
N LEU A 137 3.88 -0.38 -7.65
CA LEU A 137 2.87 0.66 -7.38
C LEU A 137 3.48 1.87 -6.67
N PHE A 138 4.31 1.63 -5.64
CA PHE A 138 5.05 2.70 -4.98
C PHE A 138 6.07 3.36 -5.92
N LEU A 139 6.79 2.59 -6.73
CA LEU A 139 7.72 3.13 -7.73
C LEU A 139 7.00 4.09 -8.69
N GLY A 140 5.86 3.66 -9.26
CA GLY A 140 5.05 4.49 -10.16
C GLY A 140 4.57 5.77 -9.48
N THR A 141 4.15 5.67 -8.22
CA THR A 141 3.72 6.82 -7.39
C THR A 141 4.87 7.81 -7.15
N PHE A 142 6.07 7.33 -6.84
CA PHE A 142 7.23 8.20 -6.63
C PHE A 142 7.72 8.85 -7.92
N LEU A 143 7.71 8.12 -9.05
CA LEU A 143 8.09 8.64 -10.36
C LEU A 143 7.15 9.76 -10.80
N ILE A 144 5.82 9.55 -10.76
CA ILE A 144 4.87 10.59 -11.17
C ILE A 144 4.94 11.81 -10.26
N ASN A 145 5.22 11.62 -8.96
CA ASN A 145 5.44 12.71 -8.02
C ASN A 145 6.71 13.50 -8.37
N ALA A 146 7.84 12.82 -8.58
CA ALA A 146 9.10 13.46 -8.93
C ALA A 146 9.01 14.25 -10.24
N LEU A 147 8.32 13.70 -11.25
CA LEU A 147 8.02 14.38 -12.51
C LEU A 147 7.14 15.61 -12.30
N THR A 148 6.06 15.49 -11.52
CA THR A 148 5.12 16.60 -11.24
C THR A 148 5.82 17.76 -10.53
N VAL A 149 6.66 17.48 -9.53
CA VAL A 149 7.48 18.48 -8.82
C VAL A 149 8.56 19.08 -9.73
N SER A 150 8.98 18.34 -10.77
CA SER A 150 9.92 18.80 -11.80
C SER A 150 9.23 19.52 -12.98
N ASN A 151 8.00 19.99 -12.80
CA ASN A 151 7.17 20.68 -13.81
C ASN A 151 6.74 19.82 -15.02
N VAL A 152 6.93 18.51 -14.98
CA VAL A 152 6.38 17.59 -15.98
C VAL A 152 5.01 17.13 -15.49
N THR A 153 3.92 17.58 -16.15
CA THR A 153 2.55 17.32 -15.68
C THR A 153 1.64 16.77 -16.78
N GLY A 154 0.47 16.27 -16.40
CA GLY A 154 -0.53 15.75 -17.31
C GLY A 154 -0.11 14.43 -17.98
N TRP A 155 -0.59 14.21 -19.22
CA TRP A 155 -0.36 12.95 -19.93
C TRP A 155 1.12 12.65 -20.19
N LYS A 156 1.94 13.68 -20.41
CA LYS A 156 3.39 13.51 -20.63
C LYS A 156 4.06 12.86 -19.42
N ALA A 157 3.69 13.31 -18.21
CA ALA A 157 4.22 12.75 -16.96
C ALA A 157 3.81 11.29 -16.78
N ILE A 158 2.56 10.95 -17.13
CA ILE A 158 2.03 9.59 -17.07
C ILE A 158 2.81 8.67 -18.02
N VAL A 159 3.00 9.07 -19.28
CA VAL A 159 3.73 8.28 -20.29
C VAL A 159 5.18 8.07 -19.86
N ILE A 160 5.87 9.12 -19.41
CA ILE A 160 7.27 9.02 -18.97
C ILE A 160 7.38 8.11 -17.75
N ALA A 161 6.54 8.30 -16.72
CA ALA A 161 6.56 7.48 -15.52
C ALA A 161 6.33 6.00 -15.85
N LEU A 162 5.31 5.70 -16.66
CA LEU A 162 4.97 4.34 -17.04
C LEU A 162 6.08 3.70 -17.88
N PHE A 163 6.66 4.44 -18.82
CA PHE A 163 7.77 3.96 -19.64
C PHE A 163 9.01 3.66 -18.80
N VAL A 164 9.39 4.56 -17.87
CA VAL A 164 10.51 4.33 -16.96
C VAL A 164 10.26 3.10 -16.08
N SER A 165 9.05 2.94 -15.53
CA SER A 165 8.70 1.75 -14.75
C SER A 165 8.74 0.47 -15.57
N PHE A 166 8.29 0.49 -16.82
CA PHE A 166 8.33 -0.66 -17.72
C PHE A 166 9.78 -1.08 -18.05
N ILE A 167 10.64 -0.13 -18.41
CA ILE A 167 12.06 -0.40 -18.66
C ILE A 167 12.75 -0.92 -17.39
N TYR A 168 12.38 -0.39 -16.22
CA TYR A 168 12.92 -0.86 -14.96
C TYR A 168 12.45 -2.29 -14.63
N ALA A 169 11.19 -2.63 -14.88
CA ALA A 169 10.67 -3.99 -14.71
C ALA A 169 11.38 -4.99 -15.63
N ILE A 170 11.64 -4.61 -16.89
CA ILE A 170 12.46 -5.43 -17.81
C ILE A 170 13.87 -5.62 -17.22
N SER A 171 14.48 -4.53 -16.75
CA SER A 171 15.83 -4.58 -16.20
C SER A 171 15.91 -5.46 -14.96
N ASP A 172 14.87 -5.44 -14.13
CA ASP A 172 14.75 -6.27 -12.93
C ASP A 172 14.69 -7.77 -13.27
N GLU A 173 13.84 -8.16 -14.22
CA GLU A 173 13.73 -9.55 -14.66
C GLU A 173 15.02 -10.03 -15.36
N LEU A 174 15.65 -9.17 -16.15
CA LEU A 174 16.97 -9.46 -16.73
C LEU A 174 18.03 -9.65 -15.66
N HIS A 175 18.01 -8.85 -14.59
CA HIS A 175 18.92 -9.03 -13.46
C HIS A 175 18.64 -10.35 -12.72
N GLN A 176 17.36 -10.67 -12.48
CA GLN A 176 16.96 -11.94 -11.85
C GLN A 176 17.40 -13.16 -12.66
N HIS A 177 17.56 -13.07 -13.98
CA HIS A 177 18.11 -14.16 -14.79
C HIS A 177 19.50 -14.63 -14.31
N PHE A 178 20.31 -13.71 -13.76
CA PHE A 178 21.64 -14.02 -13.24
C PHE A 178 21.62 -14.46 -11.78
N VAL A 179 20.45 -14.49 -11.14
CA VAL A 179 20.29 -14.87 -9.73
C VAL A 179 19.96 -16.37 -9.63
N PRO A 180 20.68 -17.15 -8.80
CA PRO A 180 20.46 -18.59 -8.67
C PRO A 180 19.00 -18.97 -8.32
N GLY A 181 18.43 -19.90 -9.08
CA GLY A 181 17.09 -20.44 -8.86
C GLY A 181 15.94 -19.51 -9.27
N ARG A 182 16.23 -18.34 -9.85
CA ARG A 182 15.22 -17.44 -10.42
C ARG A 182 15.02 -17.72 -11.90
N THR A 183 13.79 -17.54 -12.36
CA THR A 183 13.44 -17.67 -13.78
C THR A 183 12.73 -16.40 -14.22
N PRO A 184 13.28 -15.67 -15.20
CA PRO A 184 12.64 -14.46 -15.68
C PRO A 184 11.34 -14.80 -16.42
N LEU A 185 10.30 -14.02 -16.17
CA LEU A 185 8.99 -14.23 -16.77
C LEU A 185 8.43 -12.92 -17.32
N VAL A 186 8.01 -12.92 -18.58
CA VAL A 186 7.32 -11.77 -19.20
C VAL A 186 6.09 -11.37 -18.38
N MET A 187 5.41 -12.35 -17.77
CA MET A 187 4.27 -12.10 -16.90
C MET A 187 4.65 -11.30 -15.65
N ASP A 188 5.86 -11.46 -15.13
CA ASP A 188 6.33 -10.72 -13.95
C ASP A 188 6.58 -9.25 -14.33
N VAL A 189 7.17 -8.97 -15.52
CA VAL A 189 7.25 -7.60 -16.10
C VAL A 189 5.87 -6.95 -16.25
N MET A 190 4.87 -7.71 -16.73
CA MET A 190 3.51 -7.20 -16.92
C MET A 190 2.84 -6.84 -15.58
N ILE A 191 3.02 -7.68 -14.56
CA ILE A 191 2.48 -7.44 -13.22
C ILE A 191 3.12 -6.20 -12.58
N ASP A 192 4.43 -6.06 -12.71
CA ASP A 192 5.18 -4.91 -12.21
C ASP A 192 4.74 -3.61 -12.91
N THR A 193 4.62 -3.65 -14.23
CA THR A 193 4.13 -2.51 -15.02
C THR A 193 2.69 -2.14 -14.66
N ALA A 194 1.83 -3.14 -14.42
CA ALA A 194 0.46 -2.91 -13.97
C ALA A 194 0.41 -2.28 -12.57
N GLY A 195 1.27 -2.72 -11.64
CA GLY A 195 1.44 -2.11 -10.33
C GLY A 195 1.78 -0.63 -10.45
N ALA A 196 2.81 -0.31 -11.22
CA ALA A 196 3.23 1.07 -11.48
C ALA A 196 2.11 1.92 -12.10
N ALA A 197 1.38 1.39 -13.08
CA ALA A 197 0.24 2.08 -13.69
C ALA A 197 -0.83 2.44 -12.65
N VAL A 198 -1.18 1.50 -11.76
CA VAL A 198 -2.13 1.76 -10.67
C VAL A 198 -1.63 2.87 -9.74
N GLY A 199 -0.35 2.86 -9.37
CA GLY A 199 0.25 3.93 -8.55
C GLY A 199 0.16 5.31 -9.21
N ILE A 200 0.46 5.37 -10.51
CA ILE A 200 0.37 6.60 -11.32
C ILE A 200 -1.07 7.11 -11.38
N ILE A 201 -2.04 6.21 -11.59
CA ILE A 201 -3.47 6.55 -11.64
C ILE A 201 -3.94 7.10 -10.30
N LEU A 202 -3.63 6.42 -9.19
CA LEU A 202 -4.02 6.84 -7.85
C LEU A 202 -3.47 8.23 -7.51
N TYR A 203 -2.18 8.47 -7.76
CA TYR A 203 -1.59 9.78 -7.56
C TYR A 203 -2.26 10.87 -8.40
N SER A 204 -2.47 10.59 -9.69
CA SER A 204 -3.07 11.54 -10.64
C SER A 204 -4.51 11.87 -10.25
N PHE A 205 -5.27 10.87 -9.82
CA PHE A 205 -6.64 11.04 -9.33
C PHE A 205 -6.68 11.92 -8.08
N VAL A 206 -5.84 11.63 -7.08
CA VAL A 206 -5.75 12.42 -5.83
C VAL A 206 -5.37 13.87 -6.13
N ASN A 207 -4.36 14.09 -6.96
CA ASN A 207 -3.94 15.45 -7.36
C ASN A 207 -5.05 16.19 -8.14
N GLY A 208 -5.76 15.48 -9.03
CA GLY A 208 -6.92 16.01 -9.74
C GLY A 208 -8.05 16.44 -8.79
N LEU A 209 -8.36 15.60 -7.81
CA LEU A 209 -9.36 15.88 -6.78
C LEU A 209 -8.99 17.12 -5.95
N PHE A 210 -7.74 17.23 -5.50
CA PHE A 210 -7.28 18.41 -4.76
C PHE A 210 -7.38 19.70 -5.59
N LYS A 211 -7.04 19.65 -6.87
CA LYS A 211 -7.19 20.80 -7.79
C LYS A 211 -8.66 21.18 -7.98
N LEU A 212 -9.55 20.19 -8.13
CA LEU A 212 -10.99 20.42 -8.25
C LEU A 212 -11.56 21.07 -6.99
N VAL A 213 -11.27 20.51 -5.81
CA VAL A 213 -11.73 21.06 -4.53
C VAL A 213 -11.26 22.50 -4.35
N ARG A 214 -9.98 22.80 -4.59
CA ARG A 214 -9.45 24.18 -4.52
C ARG A 214 -10.17 25.15 -5.47
N ARG A 215 -10.50 24.72 -6.69
CA ARG A 215 -11.25 25.54 -7.66
C ARG A 215 -12.69 25.82 -7.20
N LEU A 216 -13.34 24.84 -6.57
CA LEU A 216 -14.69 25.00 -6.03
C LEU A 216 -14.71 25.91 -4.80
N THR A 217 -13.72 25.79 -3.91
CA THR A 217 -13.60 26.66 -2.73
C THR A 217 -13.29 28.10 -3.10
N HIS A 218 -12.40 28.35 -4.08
CA HIS A 218 -12.15 29.72 -4.54
C HIS A 218 -13.40 30.36 -5.13
N ARG A 219 -14.16 29.64 -5.97
CA ARG A 219 -15.42 30.14 -6.55
C ARG A 219 -16.54 30.42 -5.55
N TYR A 220 -16.47 29.90 -4.33
CA TYR A 220 -17.42 30.18 -3.27
C TYR A 220 -17.03 31.42 -2.44
N ASN A 221 -15.75 31.79 -2.44
CA ASN A 221 -15.21 32.92 -1.69
C ASN A 221 -15.12 34.22 -2.53
N ASP A 222 -15.42 34.14 -3.82
CA ASP A 222 -15.57 35.27 -4.75
C ASP A 222 -17.08 35.57 -4.95
#